data_AF-A0AA94HLG9-F1
#
_entry.id   AF-A0AA94HLG9-F1
#
_cell.length_a   1.000
_cell.length_b   1.000
_cell.length_c   1.000
_cell.angle_alpha   90.00
_cell.angle_beta   90.00
_cell.angle_gamma   90.00
#
_symmetry.space_group_name_H-M   'P 1'
#
loop_
_entity.id
_entity.type
_entity.pdbx_description
1 polymer ?
#
loop_
_entity_poly.entity_id
_entity_poly.type
_entity_poly.pdbx_seq_one_letter_code
_entity_poly.pdbx_strand_id
1 'polypeptide(L)'
;MTHTFIDSPIGTLTLVRNDAGLSGLFMPEHKPAPDEAIFGARKHAAFADAIEQFGEYWAGERTDFDLPLAPAGTAFQLRVWSALRTIPHGQTRTYGWIAEQIGQPTAVRAVGLANGRNPLSIVVPCHRVVGASGALTGYAGGVERKRFLLDHEAGAALDLSGSADSGTAGRRGAERSGAAGLDSVA
;
A
#
# COMPACT_ATOMS: atom_id res chain seq x y z
N MET A 1 -19.34 0.25 2.18
CA MET A 1 -17.98 -0.09 1.68
C MET A 1 -17.98 -0.13 0.17
N THR A 2 -17.01 0.53 -0.45
CA THR A 2 -16.76 0.48 -1.90
C THR A 2 -15.26 0.52 -2.14
N HIS A 3 -14.81 0.00 -3.29
CA HIS A 3 -13.40 0.02 -3.66
C HIS A 3 -13.17 0.45 -5.11
N THR A 4 -11.92 0.76 -5.43
CA THR A 4 -11.42 0.93 -6.80
C THR A 4 -10.00 0.43 -6.91
N PHE A 5 -9.54 0.30 -8.15
CA PHE A 5 -8.14 0.08 -8.49
C PHE A 5 -7.63 1.30 -9.26
N ILE A 6 -6.39 1.71 -8.97
CA ILE A 6 -5.68 2.76 -9.71
C ILE A 6 -4.29 2.25 -10.07
N ASP A 7 -3.81 2.57 -11.27
CA ASP A 7 -2.45 2.24 -11.66
C ASP A 7 -1.47 3.23 -11.02
N SER A 8 -0.27 2.75 -10.71
CA SER A 8 0.80 3.57 -10.14
C SER A 8 2.18 3.02 -10.51
N PRO A 9 3.24 3.83 -10.40
CA PRO A 9 4.62 3.37 -10.62
C PRO A 9 5.05 2.16 -9.78
N ILE A 10 4.41 1.94 -8.63
CA ILE A 10 4.69 0.84 -7.70
C ILE A 10 3.69 -0.33 -7.83
N GLY A 11 2.94 -0.37 -8.94
CA GLY A 11 1.91 -1.36 -9.25
C GLY A 11 0.49 -0.88 -8.94
N THR A 12 -0.51 -1.68 -9.30
CA THR A 12 -1.93 -1.33 -9.10
C THR A 12 -2.27 -1.23 -7.62
N LEU A 13 -2.76 -0.07 -7.19
CA LEU A 13 -3.21 0.19 -5.83
C LEU A 13 -4.70 -0.12 -5.70
N THR A 14 -5.07 -0.78 -4.59
CA THR A 14 -6.46 -0.98 -4.19
C THR A 14 -6.83 0.08 -3.16
N LEU A 15 -7.82 0.92 -3.47
CA LEU A 15 -8.36 1.91 -2.54
C LEU A 15 -9.73 1.45 -2.05
N VAL A 16 -9.98 1.56 -0.75
CA VAL A 16 -11.23 1.16 -0.10
C VAL A 16 -11.77 2.34 0.70
N ARG A 17 -13.06 2.63 0.56
CA ARG A 17 -13.75 3.75 1.18
C ARG A 17 -15.02 3.27 1.88
N ASN A 18 -15.27 3.85 3.05
CA ASN A 18 -16.55 3.79 3.76
C ASN A 18 -17.23 5.15 3.69
N ASP A 19 -18.38 5.30 4.36
CA ASP A 19 -19.17 6.54 4.30
C ASP A 19 -18.47 7.73 4.97
N ALA A 20 -17.45 7.50 5.80
CA ALA A 20 -16.66 8.52 6.48
C ALA A 20 -15.37 8.91 5.73
N GLY A 21 -14.86 8.06 4.84
CA GLY A 21 -13.64 8.35 4.09
C GLY A 21 -12.85 7.12 3.62
N LEU A 22 -11.64 7.36 3.14
CA LEU A 22 -10.70 6.32 2.75
C LEU A 22 -10.32 5.50 3.99
N SER A 23 -10.59 4.20 3.94
CA SER A 23 -10.39 3.26 5.04
C SER A 23 -9.34 2.19 4.74
N GLY A 24 -8.93 2.07 3.48
CA GLY A 24 -7.87 1.16 3.04
C GLY A 24 -7.14 1.66 1.80
N LEU A 25 -5.82 1.44 1.75
CA LEU A 25 -4.96 1.61 0.60
C LEU A 25 -3.88 0.53 0.61
N PHE A 26 -3.98 -0.39 -0.35
CA PHE A 26 -3.14 -1.58 -0.44
C PHE A 26 -2.37 -1.61 -1.76
N MET A 27 -1.18 -2.21 -1.72
CA MET A 27 -0.29 -2.41 -2.87
C MET A 27 -0.36 -3.89 -3.29
N PRO A 28 0.19 -4.27 -4.46
CA PRO A 28 0.39 -5.67 -4.76
C PRO A 28 1.25 -6.33 -3.67
N GLU A 29 0.89 -7.56 -3.28
CA GLU A 29 1.57 -8.33 -2.23
C GLU A 29 1.67 -7.62 -0.87
N HIS A 30 0.71 -6.73 -0.56
CA HIS A 30 0.66 -6.02 0.72
C HIS A 30 0.64 -7.00 1.91
N LYS A 31 1.41 -6.71 2.95
CA LYS A 31 1.53 -7.54 4.16
C LYS A 31 1.18 -6.75 5.43
N PRO A 32 0.22 -7.23 6.25
CA PRO A 32 -0.63 -8.41 6.01
C PRO A 32 -1.56 -8.19 4.81
N ALA A 33 -1.91 -9.28 4.12
CA ALA A 33 -2.85 -9.19 3.00
C ALA A 33 -4.21 -8.68 3.52
N PRO A 34 -4.86 -7.73 2.81
CA PRO A 34 -6.19 -7.30 3.18
C PRO A 34 -7.20 -8.43 2.98
N ASP A 35 -8.21 -8.49 3.85
CA ASP A 35 -9.36 -9.34 3.62
C ASP A 35 -10.26 -8.69 2.55
N GLU A 36 -10.32 -9.28 1.35
CA GLU A 36 -11.09 -8.74 0.23
C GLU A 36 -12.59 -8.61 0.54
N ALA A 37 -13.12 -9.33 1.54
CA ALA A 37 -14.49 -9.19 1.99
C ALA A 37 -14.82 -7.76 2.47
N ILE A 38 -13.82 -6.97 2.85
CA ILE A 38 -14.01 -5.58 3.33
C ILE A 38 -14.13 -4.56 2.19
N PHE A 39 -13.84 -4.94 0.95
CA PHE A 39 -13.75 -3.99 -0.17
C PHE A 39 -15.12 -3.48 -0.64
N GLY A 40 -16.17 -4.30 -0.51
CA GLY A 40 -17.50 -3.98 -1.03
C GLY A 40 -17.53 -3.80 -2.55
N ALA A 41 -18.54 -3.11 -3.07
CA ALA A 41 -18.73 -2.96 -4.52
C ALA A 41 -17.64 -2.09 -5.19
N ARG A 42 -17.19 -2.47 -6.38
CA ARG A 42 -16.27 -1.67 -7.17
C ARG A 42 -16.98 -0.43 -7.73
N LYS A 43 -16.53 0.77 -7.39
CA LYS A 43 -17.10 2.06 -7.85
C LYS A 43 -16.01 3.07 -8.17
N HIS A 44 -15.44 3.01 -9.38
CA HIS A 44 -14.30 3.87 -9.75
C HIS A 44 -14.60 5.38 -9.63
N ALA A 45 -15.78 5.82 -10.12
CA ALA A 45 -16.20 7.22 -10.05
C ALA A 45 -16.33 7.77 -8.62
N ALA A 46 -16.49 6.90 -7.60
CA ALA A 46 -16.57 7.32 -6.20
C ALA A 46 -15.21 7.70 -5.58
N PHE A 47 -14.14 7.63 -6.36
CA PHE A 47 -12.75 7.92 -5.95
C PHE A 47 -12.09 8.98 -6.84
N ALA A 48 -12.87 9.78 -7.59
CA ALA A 48 -12.33 10.78 -8.50
C ALA A 48 -11.32 11.73 -7.81
N ASP A 49 -11.65 12.16 -6.59
CA ASP A 49 -10.79 12.95 -5.71
C ASP A 49 -9.46 12.25 -5.39
N ALA A 50 -9.50 10.97 -5.01
CA ALA A 50 -8.28 10.23 -4.73
C ALA A 50 -7.46 9.98 -6.00
N ILE A 51 -8.11 9.66 -7.11
CA ILE A 51 -7.46 9.42 -8.41
C ILE A 51 -6.68 10.65 -8.86
N GLU A 52 -7.31 11.83 -8.81
CA GLU A 52 -6.70 13.12 -9.13
C GLU A 52 -5.46 13.37 -8.25
N GLN A 53 -5.62 13.29 -6.93
CA GLN A 53 -4.52 13.57 -6.01
C GLN A 53 -3.37 12.57 -6.12
N PHE A 54 -3.65 11.30 -6.42
CA PHE A 54 -2.59 10.35 -6.72
C PHE A 54 -1.87 10.69 -8.03
N GLY A 55 -2.60 11.12 -9.06
CA GLY A 55 -2.00 11.63 -10.30
C GLY A 55 -1.01 12.76 -10.04
N GLU A 56 -1.45 13.79 -9.30
CA GLU A 56 -0.61 14.93 -8.90
C GLU A 56 0.57 14.50 -8.02
N TYR A 57 0.37 13.57 -7.08
CA TYR A 57 1.43 13.05 -6.22
C TYR A 57 2.53 12.38 -7.06
N TRP A 58 2.15 11.50 -8.00
CA TRP A 58 3.11 10.83 -8.88
C TRP A 58 3.77 11.78 -9.89
N ALA A 59 3.09 12.87 -10.26
CA ALA A 59 3.68 13.94 -11.07
C ALA A 59 4.65 14.84 -10.29
N GLY A 60 4.71 14.72 -8.96
CA GLY A 60 5.50 15.60 -8.09
C GLY A 60 4.88 16.98 -7.87
N GLU A 61 3.62 17.16 -8.28
CA GLU A 61 2.86 18.41 -8.17
C GLU A 61 2.16 18.55 -6.81
N ARG A 62 2.00 17.43 -6.08
CA ARG A 62 1.38 17.37 -4.76
C ARG A 62 2.31 16.75 -3.72
N THR A 63 2.41 17.42 -2.57
CA THR A 63 3.17 16.93 -1.41
C THR A 63 2.32 16.51 -0.21
N ASP A 64 1.01 16.78 -0.23
CA ASP A 64 0.07 16.40 0.85
C ASP A 64 -1.30 16.00 0.30
N PHE A 65 -1.98 15.06 0.97
CA PHE A 65 -3.29 14.55 0.56
C PHE A 65 -4.42 15.22 1.36
N ASP A 66 -5.35 15.82 0.65
CA ASP A 66 -6.59 16.36 1.22
C ASP A 66 -7.73 15.37 0.97
N LEU A 67 -7.71 14.26 1.69
CA LEU A 67 -8.71 13.19 1.59
C LEU A 67 -9.32 12.91 2.97
N PRO A 68 -10.65 12.75 3.08
CA PRO A 68 -11.26 12.24 4.30
C PRO A 68 -10.71 10.84 4.60
N LEU A 69 -10.15 10.64 5.80
CA LEU A 69 -9.57 9.36 6.22
C LEU A 69 -10.39 8.76 7.37
N ALA A 70 -10.67 7.46 7.28
CA ALA A 70 -11.38 6.71 8.29
C ALA A 70 -10.72 5.34 8.56
N PRO A 71 -9.43 5.32 9.00
CA PRO A 71 -8.77 4.07 9.33
C PRO A 71 -9.38 3.43 10.57
N ALA A 72 -9.51 2.10 10.56
CA ALA A 72 -9.93 1.33 11.72
C ALA A 72 -8.70 0.77 12.46
N GLY A 73 -8.61 1.00 13.77
CA GLY A 73 -7.50 0.51 14.59
C GLY A 73 -7.71 0.78 16.07
N THR A 74 -6.82 0.25 16.91
CA THR A 74 -6.81 0.53 18.35
C THR A 74 -6.47 2.00 18.60
N ALA A 75 -6.83 2.51 19.79
CA ALA A 75 -6.47 3.89 20.18
C ALA A 75 -4.96 4.16 20.05
N PHE A 76 -4.10 3.17 20.35
CA PHE A 76 -2.66 3.29 20.16
C PHE A 76 -2.28 3.42 18.67
N GLN A 77 -2.84 2.57 17.81
CA GLN A 77 -2.59 2.62 16.36
C GLN A 77 -3.03 3.95 15.76
N LEU A 78 -4.23 4.43 16.09
CA LEU A 78 -4.75 5.70 15.60
C LEU A 78 -3.83 6.87 15.98
N ARG A 79 -3.30 6.88 17.21
CA ARG A 79 -2.33 7.89 17.65
C ARG A 79 -1.01 7.82 16.90
N VAL A 80 -0.49 6.61 16.66
CA VAL A 80 0.72 6.42 15.83
C VAL A 80 0.48 6.94 14.42
N TRP A 81 -0.61 6.53 13.76
CA TRP A 81 -0.93 6.94 12.39
C TRP A 81 -1.17 8.45 12.27
N SER A 82 -1.79 9.06 13.28
CA SER A 82 -1.89 10.53 13.36
C SER A 82 -0.51 11.18 13.45
N ALA A 83 0.41 10.65 14.26
CA ALA A 83 1.78 11.16 14.33
C ALA A 83 2.55 10.97 13.01
N LEU A 84 2.37 9.86 12.29
CA LEU A 84 2.97 9.63 10.98
C LEU A 84 2.61 10.74 9.98
N ARG A 85 1.35 11.18 9.98
CA ARG A 85 0.87 12.25 9.07
C ARG A 85 1.53 13.61 9.33
N THR A 86 2.18 13.81 10.47
CA THR A 86 2.92 15.04 10.76
C THR A 86 4.33 15.06 10.15
N ILE A 87 4.80 13.93 9.61
CA ILE A 87 6.10 13.86 8.95
C ILE A 87 5.97 14.52 7.56
N PRO A 88 6.68 15.63 7.29
CA PRO A 88 6.57 16.32 6.00
C PRO A 88 7.04 15.45 4.83
N HIS A 89 6.53 15.74 3.64
CA HIS A 89 7.01 15.17 2.39
C HIS A 89 8.53 15.34 2.22
N GLY A 90 9.21 14.30 1.76
CA GLY A 90 10.67 14.31 1.55
C GLY A 90 11.48 14.26 2.85
N GLN A 91 10.83 14.15 4.02
CA GLN A 91 11.51 14.00 5.31
C GLN A 91 11.27 12.62 5.91
N THR A 92 12.25 12.16 6.69
CA THR A 92 12.14 10.92 7.47
C THR A 92 12.20 11.20 8.96
N ARG A 93 11.66 10.26 9.75
CA ARG A 93 11.77 10.23 11.21
C ARG A 93 12.11 8.83 11.68
N THR A 94 12.67 8.73 12.88
CA THR A 94 12.94 7.43 13.49
C THR A 94 11.70 6.90 14.21
N TYR A 95 11.64 5.59 14.45
CA TYR A 95 10.63 5.01 15.33
C TYR A 95 10.64 5.63 16.75
N GLY A 96 11.83 6.01 17.24
CA GLY A 96 11.99 6.70 18.52
C GLY A 96 11.33 8.08 18.53
N TRP A 97 11.50 8.85 17.45
CA TRP A 97 10.86 10.17 17.31
C TRP A 97 9.33 10.08 17.38
N ILE A 98 8.73 9.07 16.73
CA ILE A 98 7.28 8.85 16.82
C ILE A 98 6.87 8.45 18.25
N ALA A 99 7.65 7.59 18.90
CA ALA A 99 7.39 7.16 20.28
C ALA A 99 7.41 8.35 21.25
N GLU A 100 8.35 9.26 21.09
CA GLU A 100 8.43 10.53 21.83
C GLU A 100 7.24 11.44 21.54
N GLN A 101 6.88 11.62 20.27
CA GLN A 101 5.76 12.48 19.87
C GLN A 101 4.42 12.00 20.43
N ILE A 102 4.22 10.69 20.56
CA ILE A 102 3.03 10.12 21.21
C ILE A 102 3.19 10.02 22.74
N GLY A 103 4.18 10.65 23.35
CA GLY A 103 4.37 10.63 24.81
C GLY A 103 4.61 9.24 25.39
N GLN A 104 5.14 8.31 24.60
CA GLN A 104 5.52 6.96 25.05
C GLN A 104 6.93 6.60 24.57
N PRO A 105 8.00 7.24 25.07
CA PRO A 105 9.36 7.08 24.55
C PRO A 105 9.89 5.64 24.56
N THR A 106 9.40 4.81 25.48
CA THR A 106 9.79 3.38 25.60
C THR A 106 9.05 2.47 24.63
N ALA A 107 8.03 2.95 23.91
CA ALA A 107 7.14 2.15 23.07
C ALA A 107 7.64 1.96 21.62
N VAL A 108 8.94 2.15 21.34
CA VAL A 108 9.52 2.11 19.97
C VAL A 108 9.14 0.85 19.20
N ARG A 109 9.20 -0.33 19.83
CA ARG A 109 8.82 -1.60 19.18
C ARG A 109 7.33 -1.65 18.86
N ALA A 110 6.48 -1.17 19.76
CA ALA A 110 5.03 -1.12 19.55
C ALA A 110 4.67 -0.13 18.43
N VAL A 111 5.37 1.00 18.34
CA VAL A 111 5.27 1.94 17.20
C VAL A 111 5.63 1.24 15.90
N GLY A 112 6.71 0.46 15.85
CA GLY A 112 7.08 -0.32 14.66
C GLY A 112 5.98 -1.29 14.21
N LEU A 113 5.36 -2.00 15.15
CA LEU A 113 4.23 -2.89 14.87
C LEU A 113 2.98 -2.13 14.40
N ALA A 114 2.69 -0.96 14.97
CA ALA A 114 1.59 -0.11 14.53
C ALA A 114 1.84 0.49 13.14
N ASN A 115 3.08 0.89 12.84
CA ASN A 115 3.52 1.38 11.54
C ASN A 115 3.30 0.32 10.44
N GLY A 116 3.68 -0.94 10.71
CA GLY A 116 3.47 -2.06 9.80
C GLY A 116 2.01 -2.50 9.61
N ARG A 117 1.09 -2.02 10.46
CA ARG A 117 -0.36 -2.28 10.37
C ARG A 117 -1.15 -1.10 9.80
N ASN A 118 -0.47 -0.08 9.28
CA ASN A 118 -1.13 1.07 8.66
C ASN A 118 -2.01 0.62 7.48
N PRO A 119 -3.35 0.80 7.54
CA PRO A 119 -4.23 0.41 6.45
C PRO A 119 -4.23 1.40 5.28
N LEU A 120 -3.61 2.58 5.43
CA LEU A 120 -3.64 3.67 4.46
C LEU A 120 -2.22 4.00 4.00
N SER A 121 -1.55 3.06 3.32
CA SER A 121 -0.18 3.31 2.82
C SER A 121 -0.10 4.56 1.94
N ILE A 122 1.07 5.18 1.85
CA ILE A 122 1.32 6.46 1.13
C ILE A 122 0.65 7.67 1.80
N VAL A 123 -0.68 7.66 1.93
CA VAL A 123 -1.48 8.76 2.51
C VAL A 123 -1.20 8.93 4.00
N VAL A 124 -1.14 7.83 4.75
CA VAL A 124 -0.49 7.79 6.06
C VAL A 124 0.95 7.32 5.81
N PRO A 125 1.97 8.19 5.96
CA PRO A 125 3.27 7.98 5.33
C PRO A 125 4.18 7.08 6.17
N CYS A 126 3.80 5.81 6.35
CA CYS A 126 4.58 4.82 7.10
C CYS A 126 5.94 4.48 6.45
N HIS A 127 6.12 4.80 5.16
CA HIS A 127 7.40 4.71 4.45
C HIS A 127 8.43 5.76 4.93
N ARG A 128 7.98 6.88 5.49
CA ARG A 128 8.85 7.95 6.03
C ARG A 128 9.49 7.62 7.38
N VAL A 129 9.18 6.46 7.97
CA VAL A 129 9.80 6.02 9.23
C VAL A 129 10.93 5.03 8.99
N VAL A 130 12.10 5.33 9.54
CA VAL A 130 13.33 4.54 9.36
C VAL A 130 13.93 4.09 10.70
N GLY A 131 14.80 3.07 10.64
CA GLY A 131 15.59 2.67 11.80
C GLY A 131 16.61 3.75 12.19
N ALA A 132 17.11 3.73 13.43
CA ALA A 132 18.09 4.71 13.90
C ALA A 132 19.42 4.69 13.11
N SER A 133 19.75 3.55 12.48
CA SER A 133 20.90 3.41 11.58
C SER A 133 20.65 3.92 10.15
N GLY A 134 19.44 4.43 9.85
CA GLY A 134 19.01 4.77 8.50
C GLY A 134 18.59 3.56 7.65
N ALA A 135 18.73 2.33 8.16
CA ALA A 135 18.36 1.13 7.40
C ALA A 135 16.86 1.11 7.07
N LEU A 136 16.54 0.86 5.80
CA LEU A 136 15.18 0.62 5.34
C LEU A 136 14.80 -0.82 5.67
N THR A 137 14.00 -0.97 6.71
CA THR A 137 13.40 -2.26 7.10
C THR A 137 11.89 -2.12 7.14
N GLY A 138 11.20 -3.25 6.96
CA GLY A 138 9.77 -3.39 7.22
C GLY A 138 8.88 -2.39 6.46
N TYR A 139 8.26 -2.85 5.39
CA TYR A 139 7.20 -2.10 4.71
C TYR A 139 6.14 -3.06 4.21
N ALA A 140 4.87 -2.69 4.36
CA ALA A 140 3.77 -3.55 3.96
C ALA A 140 3.82 -3.90 2.47
N GLY A 141 4.28 -2.97 1.62
CA GLY A 141 4.51 -3.19 0.19
C GLY A 141 5.92 -3.67 -0.19
N GLY A 142 6.77 -4.02 0.78
CA GLY A 142 8.17 -4.42 0.53
C GLY A 142 9.16 -3.26 0.48
N VAL A 143 10.43 -3.54 0.80
CA VAL A 143 11.46 -2.50 0.98
C VAL A 143 11.75 -1.72 -0.31
N GLU A 144 11.64 -2.36 -1.47
CA GLU A 144 11.83 -1.73 -2.77
C GLU A 144 10.83 -0.58 -3.01
N ARG A 145 9.54 -0.81 -2.71
CA ARG A 145 8.51 0.24 -2.81
C ARG A 145 8.74 1.36 -1.79
N LYS A 146 9.22 1.03 -0.59
CA LYS A 146 9.58 2.03 0.43
C LYS A 146 10.70 2.95 -0.07
N ARG A 147 11.74 2.36 -0.68
CA ARG A 147 12.86 3.13 -1.26
C ARG A 147 12.37 4.00 -2.42
N PHE A 148 11.60 3.43 -3.36
CA PHE A 148 11.01 4.18 -4.45
C PHE A 148 10.23 5.41 -3.98
N LEU A 149 9.36 5.26 -2.96
CA LEU A 149 8.59 6.37 -2.42
C LEU A 149 9.49 7.43 -1.78
N LEU A 150 10.54 7.05 -1.07
CA LEU A 150 11.48 8.01 -0.49
C LEU A 150 12.25 8.77 -1.57
N ASP A 151 12.68 8.07 -2.63
CA ASP A 151 13.39 8.67 -3.76
C ASP A 151 12.48 9.63 -4.54
N HIS A 152 11.22 9.24 -4.76
CA HIS A 152 10.17 10.05 -5.37
C HIS A 152 9.98 11.36 -4.61
N GLU A 153 9.82 11.27 -3.30
CA GLU A 153 9.59 12.44 -2.46
C GLU A 153 10.83 13.34 -2.28
N ALA A 154 12.03 12.78 -2.50
CA ALA A 154 13.28 13.52 -2.50
C ALA A 154 13.55 14.24 -3.84
N GLY A 155 12.71 14.05 -4.86
CA GLY A 155 12.88 14.62 -6.19
C GLY A 155 13.98 13.94 -7.02
N ALA A 156 14.38 12.71 -6.67
CA ALA A 156 15.29 11.94 -7.49
C ALA A 156 14.57 11.50 -8.79
N ALA A 157 15.27 11.54 -9.92
CA ALA A 157 14.74 11.02 -11.17
C ALA A 157 14.50 9.50 -11.01
N LEU A 158 13.24 9.08 -11.05
CA LEU A 158 12.86 7.69 -10.89
C LEU A 158 13.06 6.94 -12.21
N ASP A 159 13.81 5.85 -12.17
CA ASP A 159 13.83 4.89 -13.28
C ASP A 159 12.55 4.04 -13.21
N LEU A 160 11.59 4.38 -14.09
CA LEU A 160 10.29 3.71 -14.19
C LEU A 160 10.37 2.36 -14.94
N SER A 161 11.55 1.92 -15.39
CA SER A 161 11.70 0.72 -16.23
C SER A 161 11.58 -0.63 -15.49
N GLY A 162 11.35 -0.62 -14.17
CA GLY A 162 11.49 -1.82 -13.32
C GLY A 162 10.23 -2.61 -12.91
N SER A 163 9.00 -2.24 -13.30
CA SER A 163 7.78 -2.85 -12.72
C SER A 163 6.87 -3.64 -13.66
N ALA A 164 7.29 -3.91 -14.90
CA ALA A 164 6.57 -4.80 -15.81
C ALA A 164 7.24 -6.18 -15.91
N ASP A 165 7.10 -7.02 -14.89
CA ASP A 165 7.05 -8.46 -15.13
C ASP A 165 6.05 -9.14 -14.19
N SER A 166 4.84 -9.35 -14.72
CA SER A 166 3.86 -10.26 -14.17
C SER A 166 3.48 -11.27 -15.25
N GLY A 167 4.25 -12.35 -15.31
CA GLY A 167 3.74 -13.73 -15.32
C GLY A 167 2.62 -14.06 -16.31
N THR A 168 2.99 -14.71 -17.42
CA THR A 168 2.07 -15.54 -18.20
C THR A 168 1.78 -16.83 -17.43
N ALA A 169 0.71 -16.84 -16.63
CA ALA A 169 0.08 -18.05 -16.10
C ALA A 169 -1.18 -18.38 -16.92
N GLY A 170 -0.98 -19.06 -18.06
CA GLY A 170 -2.03 -19.61 -18.91
C GLY A 170 -2.44 -21.03 -18.50
N ARG A 171 -3.42 -21.11 -17.61
CA ARG A 171 -4.51 -22.11 -17.46
C ARG A 171 -4.26 -23.61 -17.78
N ARG A 172 -4.54 -24.41 -16.74
CA ARG A 172 -4.91 -25.83 -16.72
C ARG A 172 -6.04 -26.19 -17.69
N GLY A 173 -6.02 -27.43 -18.18
CA GLY A 173 -7.24 -28.18 -18.53
C GLY A 173 -7.01 -29.43 -19.39
N ALA A 174 -6.84 -30.60 -18.76
CA ALA A 174 -7.25 -31.89 -19.34
C ALA A 174 -7.24 -33.00 -18.26
N GLU A 175 -8.39 -33.20 -17.61
CA GLU A 175 -8.77 -34.52 -17.10
C GLU A 175 -9.85 -35.07 -18.04
N ARG A 176 -9.65 -36.28 -18.59
CA ARG A 176 -10.46 -37.48 -18.33
C ARG A 176 -10.32 -38.53 -19.45
N SER A 177 -9.93 -39.69 -18.97
CA SER A 177 -10.03 -41.07 -19.47
C SER A 177 -11.28 -41.44 -20.28
N GLY A 178 -11.11 -42.40 -21.21
CA GLY A 178 -12.23 -43.12 -21.84
C GLY A 178 -11.84 -44.06 -23.00
N ALA A 179 -11.52 -45.31 -22.64
CA ALA A 179 -11.62 -46.59 -23.36
C ALA A 179 -11.88 -46.72 -24.89
N ALA A 180 -11.05 -47.60 -25.49
CA ALA A 180 -11.36 -48.77 -26.34
C ALA A 180 -12.17 -48.65 -27.65
N GLY A 181 -11.58 -49.20 -28.73
CA GLY A 181 -12.29 -50.15 -29.60
C GLY A 181 -12.19 -49.97 -31.12
N LEU A 182 -11.43 -50.89 -31.74
CA LEU A 182 -11.71 -51.64 -32.98
C LEU A 182 -11.39 -51.10 -34.39
N ASP A 183 -10.71 -52.01 -35.12
CA ASP A 183 -10.75 -52.39 -36.54
C ASP A 183 -10.21 -51.48 -37.67
N SER A 184 -9.14 -51.96 -38.35
CA SER A 184 -9.16 -52.56 -39.71
C SER A 184 -7.73 -52.84 -40.20
N VAL A 185 -7.32 -54.09 -40.41
CA VAL A 185 -7.10 -54.77 -41.72
C VAL A 185 -6.33 -53.94 -42.77
N ALA A 186 -5.03 -54.23 -42.92
CA ALA A 186 -4.33 -54.52 -44.18
C ALA A 186 -2.92 -55.04 -43.87
#